data_AF-A0A9D2YLS9-F1
#
_entry.id   AF-A0A9D2YLS9-F1
#
_cell.length_a   1.000
_cell.length_b   1.000
_cell.length_c   1.000
_cell.angle_alpha   90.00
_cell.angle_beta   90.00
_cell.angle_gamma   90.00
#
_symmetry.space_group_name_H-M   'P 1'
#
loop_
_entity.id
_entity.type
_entity.pdbx_description
1 polymer ?
#
loop_
_entity_poly.entity_id
_entity_poly.type
_entity_poly.pdbx_seq_one_letter_code
_entity_poly.pdbx_strand_id
1 'polypeptide(L)'
;MESRFLKWISFTSLLCVGSCVLAERKVCQGITNRLNLLGSKDDHYLNLVKTYSNCTVVLENLEITYMEQHRDLSFLRSIEEVSGYVLIALNTASRIPLENLRIIRGHSLYEGAFALSVLANYEKTTGQGTTELLLTSLTEILKGGVKFRNNQICNVETIQWFDIINTESKPSMELPKASSNSLCNRCHTSCFNGSCWGPGPQNCQTLTKLNCAQQCSKRCKGPSPSDCCNEHCAAGCTGPRPTDCLACRDFQDDGVCKDSCPGLMRYDPNQHQLVSNPHGKYNFGATCVKSCPHNYVVTDHGACVRTCSGNTYEVDEGGVRKCAKCDGLCPKVCNGIGSGELTHALSINATNIGSFKNCTKINGNIALIHTSIHGDPFTKTPKMDPAQLDVFKTVKEITGYLWIQTWPTSMNSLSPFENLEIIRGRTKRGGRSLVVTQLDIDYLGLRSLKEISDGDVAILKNQNLCYTNKNHWTGLFISAKQSATVGENANATSCALCDRKCTEDSCWGPGPGMCFACRDYSRGGSCVDSCNILEGDQREAVVNKTCVECDPECLHMNGTATCRAPGSGNCTKCANFHDGLFCVSRCPQGVLGEDDTLMWKYADEKRVCQLCHKNCTQG
;
A
#
# COMPACT_ATOMS: atom_id res chain seq x y z
N MET A 1 22.78 -68.08 8.54
CA MET A 1 23.62 -67.23 7.65
C MET A 1 22.69 -66.18 7.02
N GLU A 2 21.87 -65.47 7.79
CA GLU A 2 22.23 -64.49 8.83
C GLU A 2 23.16 -63.38 8.33
N SER A 3 22.69 -62.15 8.54
CA SER A 3 23.49 -60.97 8.82
C SER A 3 24.38 -60.46 7.68
N ARG A 4 23.88 -59.48 6.89
CA ARG A 4 24.73 -58.36 6.37
C ARG A 4 24.04 -57.16 5.70
N PHE A 5 22.73 -56.91 5.90
CA PHE A 5 22.07 -55.73 5.30
C PHE A 5 21.24 -54.88 6.27
N LEU A 6 21.59 -54.88 7.56
CA LEU A 6 20.90 -54.08 8.58
C LEU A 6 21.90 -53.39 9.53
N LYS A 7 22.83 -52.59 9.00
CA LYS A 7 23.76 -51.81 9.85
C LYS A 7 24.15 -50.42 9.33
N TRP A 8 23.38 -49.84 8.39
CA TRP A 8 23.67 -48.50 7.84
C TRP A 8 22.46 -47.55 7.80
N ILE A 9 21.48 -47.72 8.70
CA ILE A 9 20.32 -46.80 8.83
C ILE A 9 20.12 -46.27 10.27
N SER A 10 20.86 -46.76 11.28
CA SER A 10 20.66 -46.33 12.69
C SER A 10 21.67 -45.30 13.23
N PHE A 11 22.42 -44.57 12.38
CA PHE A 11 23.41 -43.59 12.88
C PHE A 11 23.31 -42.17 12.31
N THR A 12 22.14 -41.76 11.83
CA THR A 12 21.85 -40.36 11.45
C THR A 12 20.51 -39.87 12.01
N SER A 13 20.16 -40.28 13.24
CA SER A 13 18.94 -39.81 13.92
C SER A 13 19.19 -39.14 15.28
N LEU A 14 20.45 -38.79 15.59
CA LEU A 14 20.81 -38.08 16.83
C LEU A 14 21.76 -36.91 16.50
N LEU A 15 21.26 -35.86 15.85
CA LEU A 15 21.90 -34.53 15.74
C LEU A 15 20.95 -33.50 15.10
N CYS A 16 19.71 -33.42 15.59
CA CYS A 16 18.81 -32.28 15.34
C CYS A 16 18.11 -31.86 16.64
N VAL A 17 18.87 -31.72 17.73
CA VAL A 17 18.45 -30.98 18.91
C VAL A 17 19.17 -29.64 18.85
N GLY A 18 18.42 -28.54 18.77
CA GLY A 18 18.98 -27.19 18.85
C GLY A 18 19.04 -26.42 17.54
N SER A 19 17.93 -26.34 16.83
CA SER A 19 17.65 -25.16 16.01
C SER A 19 16.24 -24.73 16.35
N CYS A 20 16.11 -23.93 17.40
CA CYS A 20 14.94 -23.07 17.55
C CYS A 20 14.94 -22.16 16.32
N VAL A 21 14.30 -22.61 15.24
CA VAL A 21 13.79 -21.73 14.21
C VAL A 21 12.81 -20.84 14.95
N LEU A 22 13.25 -19.63 15.33
CA LEU A 22 12.37 -18.59 15.83
C LEU A 22 11.25 -18.48 14.80
N ALA A 23 10.02 -18.78 15.24
CA ALA A 23 8.84 -18.71 14.39
C ALA A 23 8.81 -17.31 13.75
N GLU A 24 8.86 -17.28 12.42
CA GLU A 24 8.84 -16.03 11.65
C GLU A 24 7.54 -15.28 11.99
N ARG A 25 7.67 -14.10 12.62
CA ARG A 25 6.52 -13.29 13.04
C ARG A 25 5.71 -12.91 11.81
N LYS A 26 4.44 -13.32 11.76
CA LYS A 26 3.55 -13.01 10.66
C LYS A 26 3.00 -11.60 10.81
N VAL A 27 3.25 -10.77 9.80
CA VAL A 27 2.85 -9.38 9.78
C VAL A 27 1.53 -9.21 9.04
N CYS A 28 0.63 -8.37 9.56
CA CYS A 28 -0.59 -7.95 8.87
C CYS A 28 -0.70 -6.43 8.85
N GLN A 29 -1.44 -5.91 7.88
CA GLN A 29 -1.54 -4.48 7.65
C GLN A 29 -2.30 -3.76 8.78
N GLY A 30 -3.44 -4.31 9.21
CA GLY A 30 -4.42 -3.56 10.02
C GLY A 30 -5.50 -2.91 9.15
N ILE A 31 -6.47 -2.24 9.80
CA ILE A 31 -7.59 -1.55 9.13
C ILE A 31 -7.78 -0.14 9.69
N THR A 32 -8.30 0.77 8.87
CA THR A 32 -8.60 2.15 9.28
C THR A 32 -9.98 2.56 8.76
N ASN A 33 -11.03 2.06 9.39
CA ASN A 33 -12.43 2.37 9.13
C ASN A 33 -13.08 3.17 10.27
N ARG A 34 -12.42 3.25 11.43
CA ARG A 34 -12.93 3.84 12.68
C ARG A 34 -14.23 3.14 13.10
N LEU A 35 -15.32 3.89 13.16
CA LEU A 35 -16.65 3.40 13.51
C LEU A 35 -17.52 3.14 12.27
N ASN A 36 -16.97 3.21 11.05
CA ASN A 36 -17.78 3.00 9.87
C ASN A 36 -17.90 1.51 9.56
N LEU A 37 -19.13 1.00 9.52
CA LEU A 37 -19.44 -0.34 9.01
C LEU A 37 -19.56 -0.30 7.49
N LEU A 38 -18.72 -1.07 6.82
CA LEU A 38 -18.57 -1.03 5.37
C LEU A 38 -18.97 -2.38 4.77
N GLY A 39 -20.28 -2.60 4.65
CA GLY A 39 -20.88 -3.86 4.21
C GLY A 39 -21.83 -4.44 5.28
N SER A 40 -22.16 -5.72 5.15
CA SER A 40 -22.86 -6.43 6.21
C SER A 40 -21.92 -6.72 7.40
N LYS A 41 -22.49 -7.02 8.58
CA LYS A 41 -21.68 -7.46 9.73
C LYS A 41 -20.93 -8.78 9.43
N ASP A 42 -21.50 -9.64 8.59
CA ASP A 42 -20.86 -10.88 8.16
C ASP A 42 -19.64 -10.64 7.29
N ASP A 43 -19.77 -9.79 6.28
CA ASP A 43 -18.63 -9.38 5.45
C ASP A 43 -17.52 -8.73 6.29
N HIS A 44 -17.92 -7.92 7.27
CA HIS A 44 -17.00 -7.26 8.18
C HIS A 44 -16.21 -8.28 9.03
N TYR A 45 -16.89 -9.25 9.64
CA TYR A 45 -16.23 -10.32 10.38
C TYR A 45 -15.29 -11.16 9.52
N LEU A 46 -15.75 -11.60 8.35
CA LEU A 46 -14.93 -12.40 7.43
C LEU A 46 -13.67 -11.64 7.01
N ASN A 47 -13.77 -10.32 6.86
CA ASN A 47 -12.61 -9.47 6.63
C ASN A 47 -11.65 -9.44 7.84
N LEU A 48 -12.16 -9.31 9.07
CA LEU A 48 -11.31 -9.38 10.28
C LEU A 48 -10.60 -10.73 10.37
N VAL A 49 -11.31 -11.84 10.18
CA VAL A 49 -10.74 -13.19 10.17
C VAL A 49 -9.64 -13.29 9.12
N LYS A 50 -9.92 -12.89 7.88
CA LYS A 50 -8.94 -12.92 6.78
C LYS A 50 -7.70 -12.07 7.08
N THR A 51 -7.89 -10.92 7.72
CA THR A 51 -6.80 -9.96 7.98
C THR A 51 -5.91 -10.39 9.14
N TYR A 52 -6.51 -10.89 10.23
CA TYR A 52 -5.81 -11.10 11.50
C TYR A 52 -5.50 -12.57 11.81
N SER A 53 -5.99 -13.53 11.03
CA SER A 53 -5.68 -14.95 11.26
C SER A 53 -4.18 -15.24 11.19
N ASN A 54 -3.65 -15.78 12.30
CA ASN A 54 -2.24 -16.04 12.57
C ASN A 54 -1.35 -14.78 12.54
N CYS A 55 -1.92 -13.58 12.59
CA CYS A 55 -1.14 -12.34 12.63
C CYS A 55 -0.55 -12.13 14.03
N THR A 56 0.75 -11.82 14.10
CA THR A 56 1.45 -11.49 15.33
C THR A 56 1.74 -9.99 15.46
N VAL A 57 1.96 -9.30 14.34
CA VAL A 57 2.30 -7.86 14.32
C VAL A 57 1.38 -7.11 13.37
N VAL A 58 0.63 -6.13 13.90
CA VAL A 58 -0.22 -5.22 13.11
C VAL A 58 0.56 -3.93 12.79
N LEU A 59 0.77 -3.64 11.50
CA LEU A 59 1.56 -2.47 11.05
C LEU A 59 0.83 -1.13 11.14
N GLU A 60 -0.50 -1.14 11.10
CA GLU A 60 -1.35 0.05 11.27
C GLU A 60 -2.19 -0.11 12.53
N ASN A 61 -3.51 0.06 12.42
CA ASN A 61 -4.44 0.05 13.53
C ASN A 61 -5.17 -1.29 13.63
N LEU A 62 -5.46 -1.69 14.86
CA LEU A 62 -6.33 -2.82 15.17
C LEU A 62 -7.70 -2.27 15.56
N GLU A 63 -8.69 -2.43 14.69
CA GLU A 63 -10.07 -2.02 14.96
C GLU A 63 -10.95 -3.26 15.05
N ILE A 64 -11.54 -3.49 16.23
CA ILE A 64 -12.49 -4.56 16.52
C ILE A 64 -13.83 -3.89 16.76
N THR A 65 -14.67 -3.88 15.72
CA THR A 65 -15.97 -3.22 15.78
C THR A 65 -17.10 -4.11 15.29
N TYR A 66 -18.32 -3.89 15.79
CA TYR A 66 -19.52 -4.62 15.35
C TYR A 66 -19.46 -6.16 15.49
N MET A 67 -18.62 -6.69 16.39
CA MET A 67 -18.53 -8.13 16.63
C MET A 67 -19.71 -8.62 17.46
N GLU A 68 -20.38 -9.65 16.96
CA GLU A 68 -21.61 -10.21 17.55
C GLU A 68 -21.31 -11.41 18.45
N GLN A 69 -22.21 -11.68 19.41
CA GLN A 69 -22.04 -12.71 20.45
C GLN A 69 -21.72 -14.12 19.92
N HIS A 70 -22.27 -14.50 18.77
CA HIS A 70 -22.11 -15.85 18.20
C HIS A 70 -20.78 -16.04 17.44
N ARG A 71 -19.99 -14.97 17.24
CA ARG A 71 -18.79 -15.01 16.41
C ARG A 71 -17.58 -15.47 17.22
N ASP A 72 -16.72 -16.31 16.62
CA ASP A 72 -15.45 -16.70 17.24
C ASP A 72 -14.39 -15.63 16.99
N LEU A 73 -13.80 -15.11 18.08
CA LEU A 73 -12.71 -14.12 18.09
C LEU A 73 -11.37 -14.72 18.52
N SER A 74 -11.24 -16.06 18.60
CA SER A 74 -10.03 -16.75 19.03
C SER A 74 -8.78 -16.42 18.20
N PHE A 75 -8.96 -16.08 16.93
CA PHE A 75 -7.88 -15.68 16.02
C PHE A 75 -7.13 -14.41 16.46
N LEU A 76 -7.73 -13.59 17.34
CA LEU A 76 -7.09 -12.39 17.89
C LEU A 76 -5.98 -12.72 18.90
N ARG A 77 -5.98 -13.93 19.47
CA ARG A 77 -4.97 -14.35 20.46
C ARG A 77 -3.55 -14.36 19.91
N SER A 78 -3.34 -14.47 18.61
CA SER A 78 -1.99 -14.47 18.04
C SER A 78 -1.33 -13.10 18.04
N ILE A 79 -2.09 -12.01 18.21
CA ILE A 79 -1.58 -10.64 18.09
C ILE A 79 -0.74 -10.30 19.33
N GLU A 80 0.52 -9.92 19.11
CA GLU A 80 1.48 -9.52 20.13
C GLU A 80 1.80 -8.02 20.12
N GLU A 81 1.72 -7.38 18.95
CA GLU A 81 2.14 -6.00 18.75
C GLU A 81 1.22 -5.25 17.79
N VAL A 82 0.87 -4.01 18.15
CA VAL A 82 0.14 -3.07 17.29
C VAL A 82 0.93 -1.78 17.14
N SER A 83 1.25 -1.41 15.89
CA SER A 83 2.06 -0.22 15.58
C SER A 83 1.28 1.09 15.70
N GLY A 84 0.00 1.08 15.33
CA GLY A 84 -0.91 2.22 15.41
C GLY A 84 -1.68 2.27 16.74
N TYR A 85 -2.99 2.49 16.65
CA TYR A 85 -3.91 2.42 17.78
C TYR A 85 -4.74 1.14 17.79
N VAL A 86 -5.36 0.85 18.93
CA VAL A 86 -6.36 -0.20 19.14
C VAL A 86 -7.71 0.44 19.42
N LEU A 87 -8.72 0.13 18.61
CA LEU A 87 -10.10 0.59 18.77
C LEU A 87 -11.01 -0.63 18.98
N ILE A 88 -11.73 -0.64 20.09
CA ILE A 88 -12.70 -1.69 20.45
C ILE A 88 -14.03 -1.00 20.67
N ALA A 89 -14.94 -1.09 19.70
CA ALA A 89 -16.17 -0.31 19.77
C ALA A 89 -17.40 -1.01 19.18
N LEU A 90 -18.58 -0.74 19.75
CA LEU A 90 -19.87 -1.21 19.21
C LEU A 90 -19.97 -2.74 19.10
N ASN A 91 -19.26 -3.48 19.96
CA ASN A 91 -19.32 -4.94 20.01
C ASN A 91 -20.41 -5.43 20.98
N THR A 92 -21.08 -6.51 20.62
CA THR A 92 -21.95 -7.31 21.52
C THR A 92 -21.35 -8.66 21.89
N ALA A 93 -20.18 -9.01 21.32
CA ALA A 93 -19.37 -10.14 21.75
C ALA A 93 -19.01 -10.04 23.23
N SER A 94 -19.26 -11.12 23.99
CA SER A 94 -19.04 -11.16 25.45
C SER A 94 -17.57 -11.07 25.84
N ARG A 95 -16.69 -11.66 25.02
CA ARG A 95 -15.25 -11.80 25.30
C ARG A 95 -14.41 -11.36 24.12
N ILE A 96 -13.42 -10.49 24.37
CA ILE A 96 -12.43 -10.06 23.37
C ILE A 96 -11.03 -10.53 23.83
N PRO A 97 -10.48 -11.62 23.23
CA PRO A 97 -9.28 -12.28 23.74
C PRO A 97 -8.00 -11.74 23.08
N LEU A 98 -7.46 -10.63 23.60
CA LEU A 98 -6.16 -10.05 23.20
C LEU A 98 -5.07 -10.38 24.23
N GLU A 99 -5.07 -11.62 24.72
CA GLU A 99 -4.27 -12.08 25.87
C GLU A 99 -2.75 -11.93 25.65
N ASN A 100 -2.29 -12.03 24.40
CA ASN A 100 -0.87 -11.96 24.04
C ASN A 100 -0.43 -10.57 23.57
N LEU A 101 -1.32 -9.59 23.47
CA LEU A 101 -0.95 -8.23 23.04
C LEU A 101 -0.05 -7.59 24.11
N ARG A 102 1.22 -7.34 23.77
CA ARG A 102 2.25 -6.84 24.70
C ARG A 102 2.44 -5.34 24.65
N ILE A 103 2.35 -4.79 23.45
CA ILE A 103 2.73 -3.40 23.16
C ILE A 103 1.80 -2.75 22.14
N ILE A 104 1.44 -1.50 22.40
CA ILE A 104 0.83 -0.58 21.43
C ILE A 104 1.79 0.60 21.21
N ARG A 105 2.31 0.76 19.99
CA ARG A 105 3.34 1.78 19.71
C ARG A 105 2.76 3.19 19.56
N GLY A 106 1.53 3.33 19.06
CA GLY A 106 0.88 4.63 18.94
C GLY A 106 1.48 5.55 17.86
N HIS A 107 2.00 4.99 16.76
CA HIS A 107 2.45 5.79 15.60
C HIS A 107 1.30 6.58 14.97
N SER A 108 0.08 6.03 15.02
CA SER A 108 -1.20 6.69 14.75
C SER A 108 -2.07 6.65 16.01
N LEU A 109 -2.90 7.67 16.20
CA LEU A 109 -3.76 7.82 17.38
C LEU A 109 -5.22 8.03 16.98
N TYR A 110 -6.13 7.36 17.68
CA TYR A 110 -7.57 7.60 17.55
C TYR A 110 -7.92 8.98 18.14
N GLU A 111 -8.70 9.75 17.40
CA GLU A 111 -9.00 11.17 17.70
C GLU A 111 -7.74 12.04 17.93
N GLY A 112 -6.58 11.62 17.41
CA GLY A 112 -5.32 12.33 17.56
C GLY A 112 -4.67 12.23 18.95
N ALA A 113 -5.27 11.51 19.90
CA ALA A 113 -4.79 11.48 21.30
C ALA A 113 -4.68 10.07 21.90
N PHE A 114 -5.47 9.10 21.45
CA PHE A 114 -5.62 7.82 22.15
C PHE A 114 -5.02 6.65 21.38
N ALA A 115 -4.18 5.86 22.05
CA ALA A 115 -3.62 4.61 21.53
C ALA A 115 -4.54 3.41 21.80
N LEU A 116 -5.34 3.45 22.86
CA LEU A 116 -6.37 2.45 23.15
C LEU A 116 -7.70 3.15 23.39
N SER A 117 -8.73 2.81 22.60
CA SER A 117 -10.08 3.36 22.74
C SER A 117 -11.10 2.23 22.85
N VAL A 118 -11.87 2.21 23.94
CA VAL A 118 -12.89 1.20 24.24
C VAL A 118 -14.25 1.87 24.44
N LEU A 119 -15.10 1.80 23.41
CA LEU A 119 -16.26 2.69 23.26
C LEU A 119 -17.56 1.90 23.02
N ALA A 120 -18.57 2.09 23.86
CA ALA A 120 -19.94 1.63 23.57
C ALA A 120 -20.07 0.13 23.20
N ASN A 121 -19.35 -0.76 23.92
CA ASN A 121 -19.40 -2.22 23.72
C ASN A 121 -20.56 -2.87 24.50
N TYR A 122 -21.76 -2.31 24.35
CA TYR A 122 -22.98 -2.89 24.89
C TYR A 122 -24.18 -2.39 24.09
N GLU A 123 -25.21 -3.21 24.00
CA GLU A 123 -26.49 -2.91 23.39
C GLU A 123 -27.51 -2.58 24.48
N LYS A 124 -28.05 -1.34 24.44
CA LYS A 124 -28.91 -0.81 25.49
C LYS A 124 -30.23 -1.58 25.66
N THR A 125 -30.76 -2.13 24.58
CA THR A 125 -32.07 -2.80 24.55
C THR A 125 -32.00 -4.21 25.11
N THR A 126 -30.96 -4.95 24.78
CA THR A 126 -30.77 -6.36 25.18
C THR A 126 -29.92 -6.49 26.45
N GLY A 127 -29.18 -5.43 26.83
CA GLY A 127 -28.19 -5.49 27.92
C GLY A 127 -26.98 -6.36 27.57
N GLN A 128 -26.91 -6.91 26.36
CA GLN A 128 -25.80 -7.73 25.89
C GLN A 128 -24.61 -6.84 25.53
N GLY A 129 -23.41 -7.29 25.83
CA GLY A 129 -22.22 -6.49 25.58
C GLY A 129 -20.95 -7.25 25.95
N THR A 130 -19.82 -6.59 25.72
CA THR A 130 -18.53 -7.11 26.15
C THR A 130 -18.40 -7.00 27.66
N THR A 131 -18.27 -8.15 28.32
CA THR A 131 -18.03 -8.26 29.76
C THR A 131 -16.55 -8.49 30.05
N GLU A 132 -15.84 -9.24 29.20
CA GLU A 132 -14.43 -9.58 29.36
C GLU A 132 -13.56 -8.98 28.24
N LEU A 133 -12.65 -8.07 28.62
CA LEU A 133 -11.58 -7.57 27.75
C LEU A 133 -10.24 -8.02 28.33
N LEU A 134 -9.63 -9.03 27.69
CA LEU A 134 -8.43 -9.67 28.22
C LEU A 134 -7.19 -9.12 27.53
N LEU A 135 -6.49 -8.22 28.22
CA LEU A 135 -5.23 -7.61 27.80
C LEU A 135 -4.10 -8.00 28.77
N THR A 136 -4.05 -9.28 29.14
CA THR A 136 -3.21 -9.80 30.22
C THR A 136 -1.71 -9.59 30.03
N SER A 137 -1.24 -9.57 28.79
CA SER A 137 0.17 -9.29 28.46
C SER A 137 0.47 -7.83 28.17
N LEU A 138 -0.53 -6.93 28.17
CA LEU A 138 -0.34 -5.53 27.78
C LEU A 138 0.33 -4.76 28.91
N THR A 139 1.62 -4.47 28.73
CA THR A 139 2.46 -3.78 29.71
C THR A 139 3.10 -2.51 29.17
N GLU A 140 2.94 -2.20 27.87
CA GLU A 140 3.54 -1.00 27.26
C GLU A 140 2.60 -0.31 26.25
N ILE A 141 2.45 1.01 26.43
CA ILE A 141 1.90 1.94 25.44
C ILE A 141 2.93 3.08 25.27
N LEU A 142 3.65 3.07 24.14
CA LEU A 142 4.78 3.99 23.92
C LEU A 142 4.33 5.45 23.74
N LYS A 143 3.23 5.66 23.00
CA LYS A 143 2.69 6.98 22.67
C LYS A 143 1.17 6.93 22.67
N GLY A 144 0.54 7.99 23.19
CA GLY A 144 -0.92 8.13 23.26
C GLY A 144 -1.49 7.62 24.58
N GLY A 145 -2.70 8.08 24.90
CA GLY A 145 -3.39 7.68 26.13
C GLY A 145 -4.48 6.65 25.90
N VAL A 146 -5.35 6.50 26.90
CA VAL A 146 -6.46 5.53 26.87
C VAL A 146 -7.80 6.22 27.03
N LYS A 147 -8.81 5.71 26.33
CA LYS A 147 -10.18 6.22 26.35
C LYS A 147 -11.18 5.10 26.61
N PHE A 148 -11.86 5.15 27.75
CA PHE A 148 -12.94 4.25 28.10
C PHE A 148 -14.24 5.05 28.23
N ARG A 149 -15.22 4.77 27.36
CA ARG A 149 -16.50 5.47 27.39
C ARG A 149 -17.66 4.52 27.16
N ASN A 150 -18.69 4.66 28.00
CA ASN A 150 -19.97 3.95 27.88
C ASN A 150 -19.78 2.43 27.71
N ASN A 151 -19.06 1.77 28.61
CA ASN A 151 -18.87 0.32 28.57
C ASN A 151 -19.25 -0.30 29.93
N GLN A 152 -19.60 -1.59 29.91
CA GLN A 152 -19.93 -2.38 31.11
C GLN A 152 -18.92 -3.51 31.33
N ILE A 153 -17.69 -3.31 30.86
CA ILE A 153 -16.61 -4.30 30.94
C ILE A 153 -16.18 -4.41 32.41
N CYS A 154 -16.01 -5.65 32.88
CA CYS A 154 -15.64 -5.93 34.26
C CYS A 154 -14.13 -5.78 34.48
N ASN A 155 -13.73 -5.46 35.71
CA ASN A 155 -12.36 -5.48 36.23
C ASN A 155 -11.38 -4.44 35.65
N VAL A 156 -11.62 -3.88 34.46
CA VAL A 156 -10.69 -2.94 33.82
C VAL A 156 -10.54 -1.62 34.60
N GLU A 157 -11.50 -1.27 35.46
CA GLU A 157 -11.38 -0.17 36.44
C GLU A 157 -10.29 -0.39 37.50
N THR A 158 -9.86 -1.64 37.71
CA THR A 158 -8.84 -2.00 38.70
C THR A 158 -7.41 -1.86 38.18
N ILE A 159 -7.23 -1.66 36.87
CA ILE A 159 -5.92 -1.63 36.22
C ILE A 159 -5.13 -0.37 36.60
N GLN A 160 -3.87 -0.56 36.98
CA GLN A 160 -2.91 0.51 37.25
C GLN A 160 -2.30 1.01 35.94
N TRP A 161 -3.03 1.86 35.22
CA TRP A 161 -2.65 2.36 33.88
C TRP A 161 -1.30 3.08 33.82
N PHE A 162 -0.84 3.68 34.93
CA PHE A 162 0.47 4.35 35.00
C PHE A 162 1.67 3.39 34.88
N ASP A 163 1.46 2.08 35.10
CA ASP A 163 2.47 1.05 34.79
C ASP A 163 2.60 0.83 33.29
N ILE A 164 1.49 0.93 32.54
CA ILE A 164 1.42 0.61 31.12
C ILE A 164 1.85 1.80 30.26
N ILE A 165 1.43 3.00 30.63
CA ILE A 165 1.52 4.20 29.77
C ILE A 165 2.80 4.99 29.98
N ASN A 166 3.32 5.56 28.89
CA ASN A 166 4.38 6.55 28.96
C ASN A 166 3.90 7.91 29.49
N THR A 167 4.13 8.14 30.79
CA THR A 167 3.77 9.36 31.52
C THR A 167 4.60 10.59 31.13
N GLU A 168 5.78 10.41 30.54
CA GLU A 168 6.65 11.53 30.13
C GLU A 168 5.98 12.38 29.03
N SER A 169 5.19 11.75 28.17
CA SER A 169 4.45 12.42 27.10
C SER A 169 3.17 13.16 27.53
N LYS A 170 2.80 13.11 28.83
CA LYS A 170 1.55 13.68 29.38
C LYS A 170 0.30 13.38 28.51
N PRO A 171 -0.01 12.09 28.26
CA PRO A 171 -1.08 11.72 27.34
C PRO A 171 -2.48 12.04 27.89
N SER A 172 -3.45 12.20 26.99
CA SER A 172 -4.86 12.38 27.35
C SER A 172 -5.46 11.09 27.90
N MET A 173 -6.14 11.16 29.05
CA MET A 173 -6.62 9.99 29.78
C MET A 173 -8.11 10.11 30.10
N GLU A 174 -8.92 9.19 29.58
CA GLU A 174 -10.31 8.97 29.99
C GLU A 174 -10.42 7.55 30.55
N LEU A 175 -10.27 7.42 31.87
CA LEU A 175 -10.19 6.13 32.56
C LEU A 175 -11.55 5.41 32.68
N PRO A 176 -11.54 4.07 32.72
CA PRO A 176 -12.75 3.27 32.94
C PRO A 176 -13.41 3.63 34.27
N LYS A 177 -14.75 3.65 34.25
CA LYS A 177 -15.56 3.72 35.47
C LYS A 177 -15.93 2.29 35.88
N ALA A 178 -16.13 2.06 37.18
CA ALA A 178 -16.57 0.77 37.68
C ALA A 178 -17.86 0.33 36.97
N SER A 179 -17.89 -0.93 36.53
CA SER A 179 -19.06 -1.49 35.86
C SER A 179 -20.25 -1.54 36.82
N SER A 180 -21.42 -1.15 36.33
CA SER A 180 -22.69 -1.32 37.06
C SER A 180 -23.26 -2.74 36.93
N ASN A 181 -22.56 -3.64 36.21
CA ASN A 181 -23.00 -5.01 36.02
C ASN A 181 -22.74 -5.84 37.30
N SER A 182 -23.81 -6.32 37.92
CA SER A 182 -23.75 -7.14 39.14
C SER A 182 -23.13 -8.52 38.93
N LEU A 183 -22.96 -8.95 37.68
CA LEU A 183 -22.35 -10.24 37.31
C LEU A 183 -20.82 -10.19 37.24
N CYS A 184 -20.18 -9.05 37.54
CA CYS A 184 -18.73 -8.94 37.54
C CYS A 184 -18.12 -9.72 38.72
N ASN A 185 -17.33 -10.74 38.38
CA ASN A 185 -16.54 -11.48 39.38
C ASN A 185 -15.38 -10.63 39.88
N ARG A 186 -15.00 -10.80 41.15
CA ARG A 186 -13.85 -10.11 41.74
C ARG A 186 -12.53 -10.66 41.21
N CYS A 187 -11.51 -9.81 41.25
CA CYS A 187 -10.13 -10.23 40.99
C CYS A 187 -9.69 -11.31 42.00
N HIS A 188 -8.80 -12.19 41.55
CA HIS A 188 -8.22 -13.20 42.42
C HIS A 188 -7.40 -12.54 43.54
N THR A 189 -7.35 -13.16 44.72
CA THR A 189 -6.68 -12.59 45.91
C THR A 189 -5.17 -12.43 45.76
N SER A 190 -4.55 -13.15 44.81
CA SER A 190 -3.13 -13.03 44.49
C SER A 190 -2.79 -11.80 43.65
N CYS A 191 -3.79 -11.11 43.07
CA CYS A 191 -3.52 -9.97 42.21
C CYS A 191 -3.04 -8.78 43.05
N PHE A 192 -1.90 -8.21 42.67
CA PHE A 192 -1.34 -7.05 43.35
C PHE A 192 -2.32 -5.88 43.35
N ASN A 193 -2.58 -5.28 44.52
CA ASN A 193 -3.60 -4.24 44.73
C ASN A 193 -5.00 -4.56 44.19
N GLY A 194 -5.31 -5.85 43.98
CA GLY A 194 -6.56 -6.28 43.37
C GLY A 194 -6.70 -5.90 41.89
N SER A 195 -5.59 -5.63 41.18
CA SER A 195 -5.59 -5.23 39.77
C SER A 195 -5.61 -6.43 38.82
N CYS A 196 -6.66 -6.57 38.00
CA CYS A 196 -6.80 -7.68 37.06
C CYS A 196 -7.60 -7.31 35.81
N TRP A 197 -7.39 -8.06 34.72
CA TRP A 197 -8.15 -7.96 33.47
C TRP A 197 -9.42 -8.82 33.46
N GLY A 198 -9.57 -9.71 34.45
CA GLY A 198 -10.68 -10.66 34.54
C GLY A 198 -10.52 -11.62 35.73
N PRO A 199 -11.45 -12.57 35.92
CA PRO A 199 -11.41 -13.50 37.04
C PRO A 199 -10.29 -14.54 36.92
N GLY A 200 -9.72 -14.96 38.05
CA GLY A 200 -8.67 -15.99 38.12
C GLY A 200 -7.24 -15.44 38.18
N PRO A 201 -6.28 -16.23 38.70
CA PRO A 201 -4.90 -15.79 38.93
C PRO A 201 -4.13 -15.47 37.64
N GLN A 202 -4.47 -16.09 36.52
CA GLN A 202 -3.85 -15.85 35.21
C GLN A 202 -4.18 -14.47 34.62
N ASN A 203 -5.22 -13.82 35.14
CA ASN A 203 -5.69 -12.52 34.65
C ASN A 203 -5.20 -11.34 35.49
N CYS A 204 -4.34 -11.58 36.50
CA CYS A 204 -3.76 -10.50 37.28
C CYS A 204 -2.90 -9.58 36.41
N GLN A 205 -2.92 -8.28 36.69
CA GLN A 205 -2.05 -7.33 36.01
C GLN A 205 -0.59 -7.62 36.37
N THR A 206 0.25 -7.78 35.35
CA THR A 206 1.70 -7.86 35.52
C THR A 206 2.28 -6.46 35.57
N LEU A 207 2.97 -6.11 36.66
CA LEU A 207 3.63 -4.82 36.83
C LEU A 207 5.09 -4.90 36.39
N THR A 208 5.51 -3.97 35.55
CA THR A 208 6.87 -3.94 34.98
C THR A 208 7.54 -2.57 35.08
N LYS A 209 6.91 -1.59 35.75
CA LYS A 209 7.42 -0.22 35.91
C LYS A 209 7.24 0.32 37.33
N LEU A 210 6.03 0.24 37.89
CA LEU A 210 5.70 0.81 39.20
C LEU A 210 6.35 0.05 40.36
N ASN A 211 6.64 -1.23 40.18
CA ASN A 211 7.26 -2.11 41.18
C ASN A 211 8.78 -2.20 41.03
N CYS A 212 9.41 -1.40 40.17
CA CYS A 212 10.84 -1.49 39.89
C CYS A 212 11.71 -0.78 40.92
N ALA A 213 12.95 -1.25 41.06
CA ALA A 213 13.97 -0.56 41.82
C ALA A 213 14.30 0.81 41.19
N GLN A 214 14.68 1.80 42.00
CA GLN A 214 14.99 3.15 41.54
C GLN A 214 16.18 3.21 40.56
N GLN A 215 17.06 2.22 40.57
CA GLN A 215 18.21 2.12 39.68
C GLN A 215 17.85 1.61 38.27
N CYS A 216 16.64 1.06 38.08
CA CYS A 216 16.23 0.55 36.78
C CYS A 216 15.99 1.73 35.82
N SER A 217 16.49 1.61 34.59
CA SER A 217 16.34 2.66 33.58
C SER A 217 14.88 2.89 33.20
N LYS A 218 14.10 1.81 33.00
CA LYS A 218 12.69 1.88 32.57
C LYS A 218 11.82 0.76 33.11
N ARG A 219 12.17 -0.49 32.80
CA ARG A 219 11.35 -1.69 33.06
C ARG A 219 12.09 -2.70 33.93
N CYS A 220 11.33 -3.59 34.57
CA CYS A 220 11.87 -4.69 35.36
C CYS A 220 10.95 -5.91 35.33
N LYS A 221 11.48 -7.07 35.74
CA LYS A 221 10.69 -8.29 36.00
C LYS A 221 10.27 -8.45 37.47
N GLY A 222 10.77 -7.57 38.35
CA GLY A 222 10.63 -7.67 39.79
C GLY A 222 11.25 -6.48 40.53
N PRO A 223 11.12 -6.41 41.86
CA PRO A 223 11.50 -5.24 42.64
C PRO A 223 13.00 -5.15 42.97
N SER A 224 13.78 -6.20 42.72
CA SER A 224 15.22 -6.17 42.99
C SER A 224 15.96 -5.36 41.92
N PRO A 225 17.06 -4.65 42.25
CA PRO A 225 17.95 -4.08 41.23
C PRO A 225 18.49 -5.12 40.22
N SER A 226 18.58 -6.39 40.60
CA SER A 226 18.97 -7.49 39.69
C SER A 226 17.89 -7.85 38.67
N ASP A 227 16.66 -7.37 38.88
CA ASP A 227 15.50 -7.63 38.02
C ASP A 227 15.29 -6.53 36.95
N CYS A 228 16.17 -5.53 36.91
CA CYS A 228 16.10 -4.48 35.90
C CYS A 228 16.29 -5.08 34.49
N CYS A 229 15.42 -4.65 33.58
CA CYS A 229 15.53 -5.02 32.17
C CYS A 229 16.57 -4.17 31.45
N ASN A 230 17.02 -4.66 30.29
CA ASN A 230 17.83 -3.85 29.38
C ASN A 230 17.06 -2.59 28.94
N GLU A 231 17.78 -1.50 28.70
CA GLU A 231 17.19 -0.20 28.33
C GLU A 231 16.43 -0.20 26.99
N HIS A 232 16.75 -1.14 26.08
CA HIS A 232 16.05 -1.31 24.80
C HIS A 232 14.77 -2.17 24.93
N CYS A 233 14.43 -2.67 26.12
CA CYS A 233 13.17 -3.38 26.36
C CYS A 233 12.00 -2.40 26.58
N ALA A 234 10.82 -2.76 26.07
CA ALA A 234 9.58 -1.97 26.24
C ALA A 234 8.58 -2.66 27.19
N ALA A 235 8.11 -3.86 26.86
CA ALA A 235 7.05 -4.56 27.62
C ALA A 235 7.53 -5.26 28.91
N GLY A 236 8.84 -5.22 29.21
CA GLY A 236 9.47 -6.04 30.26
C GLY A 236 10.46 -7.05 29.67
N CYS A 237 10.93 -7.98 30.50
CA CYS A 237 11.98 -8.93 30.13
C CYS A 237 11.92 -10.23 30.93
N THR A 238 12.56 -11.27 30.40
CA THR A 238 12.82 -12.54 31.11
C THR A 238 14.19 -12.54 31.80
N GLY A 239 15.09 -11.66 31.38
CA GLY A 239 16.46 -11.49 31.86
C GLY A 239 17.03 -10.10 31.54
N PRO A 240 18.26 -9.80 31.97
CA PRO A 240 18.83 -8.45 31.88
C PRO A 240 19.40 -8.11 30.50
N ARG A 241 19.47 -9.06 29.56
CA ARG A 241 20.10 -8.85 28.25
C ARG A 241 19.10 -8.29 27.23
N PRO A 242 19.57 -7.59 26.17
CA PRO A 242 18.71 -7.12 25.09
C PRO A 242 18.05 -8.24 24.28
N THR A 243 18.51 -9.49 24.41
CA THR A 243 17.88 -10.70 23.84
C THR A 243 16.69 -11.20 24.65
N ASP A 244 16.57 -10.76 25.90
CA ASP A 244 15.62 -11.32 26.86
C ASP A 244 14.34 -10.46 26.97
N CYS A 245 14.25 -9.40 26.17
CA CYS A 245 13.12 -8.48 26.15
C CYS A 245 11.83 -9.16 25.65
N LEU A 246 10.70 -8.82 26.26
CA LEU A 246 9.38 -9.28 25.80
C LEU A 246 8.93 -8.58 24.52
N ALA A 247 9.34 -7.33 24.33
CA ALA A 247 9.19 -6.52 23.12
C ALA A 247 10.30 -5.48 23.06
N CYS A 248 10.79 -5.18 21.85
CA CYS A 248 11.80 -4.15 21.64
C CYS A 248 11.16 -2.77 21.58
N ARG A 249 11.80 -1.81 22.27
CA ARG A 249 11.38 -0.41 22.29
C ARG A 249 11.45 0.21 20.90
N ASP A 250 12.61 0.08 20.25
CA ASP A 250 12.89 0.71 18.96
C ASP A 250 12.95 -0.34 17.83
N PHE A 251 14.03 -1.11 17.74
CA PHE A 251 14.19 -2.13 16.70
C PHE A 251 14.56 -3.51 17.24
N GLN A 252 14.03 -4.55 16.59
CA GLN A 252 14.43 -5.94 16.79
C GLN A 252 15.30 -6.43 15.63
N ASP A 253 16.51 -6.89 15.96
CA ASP A 253 17.51 -7.41 15.02
C ASP A 253 17.87 -8.85 15.38
N ASP A 254 17.32 -9.83 14.65
CA ASP A 254 17.48 -11.28 14.90
C ASP A 254 17.26 -11.68 16.38
N GLY A 255 16.28 -11.06 17.04
CA GLY A 255 15.93 -11.32 18.44
C GLY A 255 16.66 -10.44 19.46
N VAL A 256 17.57 -9.56 19.03
CA VAL A 256 18.25 -8.57 19.88
C VAL A 256 17.58 -7.22 19.74
N CYS A 257 17.19 -6.60 20.85
CA CYS A 257 16.68 -5.23 20.84
C CYS A 257 17.82 -4.21 20.74
N LYS A 258 17.67 -3.24 19.83
CA LYS A 258 18.66 -2.19 19.53
C LYS A 258 17.96 -0.85 19.25
N ASP A 259 18.69 0.24 19.39
CA ASP A 259 18.21 1.59 19.04
C ASP A 259 18.16 1.85 17.52
N SER A 260 18.96 1.14 16.73
CA SER A 260 18.97 1.26 15.27
C SER A 260 19.41 -0.04 14.60
N CYS A 261 18.95 -0.26 13.37
CA CYS A 261 19.43 -1.37 12.56
C CYS A 261 20.86 -1.13 12.05
N PRO A 262 21.63 -2.20 11.78
CA PRO A 262 22.95 -2.07 11.18
C PRO A 262 22.91 -1.32 9.85
N GLY A 263 23.62 -0.20 9.75
CA GLY A 263 23.66 0.62 8.54
C GLY A 263 24.20 -0.15 7.33
N LEU A 264 23.71 0.18 6.13
CA LEU A 264 24.10 -0.49 4.88
C LEU A 264 25.54 -0.22 4.45
N MET A 265 26.10 0.91 4.90
CA MET A 265 27.48 1.32 4.66
C MET A 265 28.20 1.45 6.01
N ARG A 266 29.49 1.11 6.04
CA ARG A 266 30.36 1.30 7.19
C ARG A 266 31.61 2.05 6.77
N TYR A 267 32.12 2.90 7.65
CA TYR A 267 33.41 3.56 7.42
C TYR A 267 34.54 2.55 7.59
N ASP A 268 35.42 2.43 6.59
CA ASP A 268 36.65 1.65 6.68
C ASP A 268 37.82 2.59 7.05
N PRO A 269 38.38 2.49 8.27
CA PRO A 269 39.48 3.34 8.69
C PRO A 269 40.77 3.18 7.88
N ASN A 270 40.99 2.03 7.23
CA ASN A 270 42.19 1.81 6.43
C ASN A 270 42.09 2.53 5.08
N GLN A 271 40.91 2.51 4.46
CA GLN A 271 40.67 3.12 3.15
C GLN A 271 40.16 4.56 3.24
N HIS A 272 39.73 5.01 4.42
CA HIS A 272 39.08 6.31 4.64
C HIS A 272 37.84 6.50 3.76
N GLN A 273 37.11 5.42 3.49
CA GLN A 273 35.96 5.39 2.59
C GLN A 273 34.77 4.68 3.24
N LEU A 274 33.57 4.99 2.76
CA LEU A 274 32.37 4.23 3.08
C LEU A 274 32.32 2.98 2.20
N VAL A 275 32.42 1.82 2.83
CA VAL A 275 32.32 0.51 2.17
C VAL A 275 30.99 -0.14 2.52
N SER A 276 30.53 -1.06 1.69
CA SER A 276 29.32 -1.84 1.99
C SER A 276 29.49 -2.63 3.28
N ASN A 277 28.45 -2.65 4.12
CA ASN A 277 28.42 -3.43 5.33
C ASN A 277 27.78 -4.81 5.04
N PRO A 278 28.54 -5.93 5.17
CA PRO A 278 27.99 -7.27 4.97
C PRO A 278 26.86 -7.63 5.94
N HIS A 279 26.78 -6.95 7.08
CA HIS A 279 25.74 -7.12 8.08
C HIS A 279 24.65 -6.05 8.01
N GLY A 280 24.67 -5.19 6.98
CA GLY A 280 23.69 -4.13 6.78
C GLY A 280 22.28 -4.69 6.64
N LYS A 281 21.31 -4.02 7.28
CA LYS A 281 19.89 -4.37 7.22
C LYS A 281 19.04 -3.13 7.02
N TYR A 282 17.85 -3.35 6.48
CA TYR A 282 16.84 -2.33 6.28
C TYR A 282 15.91 -2.20 7.48
N ASN A 283 15.46 -0.98 7.74
CA ASN A 283 14.43 -0.67 8.72
C ASN A 283 13.05 -1.03 8.13
N PHE A 284 12.34 -1.97 8.74
CA PHE A 284 10.95 -2.29 8.39
C PHE A 284 10.07 -2.29 9.64
N GLY A 285 9.29 -1.23 9.82
CA GLY A 285 8.57 -1.00 11.08
C GLY A 285 9.56 -0.94 12.25
N ALA A 286 9.35 -1.79 13.26
CA ALA A 286 10.24 -1.97 14.40
C ALA A 286 11.19 -3.18 14.27
N THR A 287 11.49 -3.61 13.05
CA THR A 287 12.33 -4.79 12.78
C THR A 287 13.42 -4.51 11.75
N CYS A 288 14.55 -5.19 11.87
CA CYS A 288 15.67 -5.12 10.94
C CYS A 288 15.63 -6.31 9.96
N VAL A 289 15.48 -6.04 8.67
CA VAL A 289 15.33 -7.08 7.64
C VAL A 289 16.46 -7.03 6.61
N LYS A 290 16.89 -8.18 6.10
CA LYS A 290 17.94 -8.24 5.06
C LYS A 290 17.46 -7.72 3.70
N SER A 291 16.17 -7.86 3.41
CA SER A 291 15.53 -7.39 2.18
C SER A 291 14.16 -6.83 2.51
N CYS A 292 13.77 -5.74 1.85
CA CYS A 292 12.43 -5.21 2.04
C CYS A 292 11.37 -6.19 1.54
N PRO A 293 10.21 -6.28 2.21
CA PRO A 293 9.10 -7.11 1.76
C PRO A 293 8.63 -6.73 0.36
N HIS A 294 7.99 -7.68 -0.32
CA HIS A 294 7.40 -7.45 -1.64
C HIS A 294 6.51 -6.20 -1.63
N ASN A 295 6.59 -5.41 -2.71
CA ASN A 295 5.81 -4.19 -2.93
C ASN A 295 6.19 -2.98 -2.05
N TYR A 296 7.26 -3.06 -1.24
CA TYR A 296 7.86 -1.89 -0.57
C TYR A 296 8.99 -1.27 -1.40
N VAL A 297 9.34 -0.03 -1.07
CA VAL A 297 10.41 0.73 -1.72
C VAL A 297 11.55 0.96 -0.74
N VAL A 298 12.77 0.79 -1.21
CA VAL A 298 13.99 1.03 -0.45
C VAL A 298 14.38 2.52 -0.56
N THR A 299 14.66 3.16 0.57
CA THR A 299 15.27 4.50 0.59
C THR A 299 16.79 4.43 0.65
N ASP A 300 17.48 5.52 0.29
CA ASP A 300 18.93 5.66 0.42
C ASP A 300 19.42 5.47 1.87
N HIS A 301 18.58 5.79 2.85
CA HIS A 301 18.86 5.62 4.28
C HIS A 301 18.60 4.20 4.80
N GLY A 302 18.28 3.25 3.91
CA GLY A 302 18.06 1.86 4.28
C GLY A 302 16.75 1.62 5.02
N ALA A 303 15.66 2.28 4.63
CA ALA A 303 14.32 2.00 5.16
C ALA A 303 13.39 1.44 4.09
N CYS A 304 12.51 0.52 4.49
CA CYS A 304 11.44 -0.02 3.66
C CYS A 304 10.19 0.87 3.82
N VAL A 305 9.95 1.73 2.84
CA VAL A 305 8.84 2.68 2.86
C VAL A 305 7.77 2.31 1.84
N ARG A 306 6.55 2.80 2.07
CA ARG A 306 5.44 2.62 1.13
C ARG A 306 5.47 3.60 -0.02
N THR A 307 6.11 4.76 0.13
CA THR A 307 6.18 5.79 -0.89
C THR A 307 7.45 6.59 -0.67
N CYS A 308 8.10 7.00 -1.75
CA CYS A 308 9.24 7.90 -1.71
C CYS A 308 8.85 9.29 -1.21
N SER A 309 9.79 9.98 -0.55
CA SER A 309 9.57 11.29 0.07
C SER A 309 10.25 12.41 -0.72
N GLY A 310 9.66 13.61 -0.73
CA GLY A 310 10.28 14.80 -1.32
C GLY A 310 10.44 14.69 -2.84
N ASN A 311 11.59 15.13 -3.36
CA ASN A 311 11.90 15.11 -4.81
C ASN A 311 12.49 13.77 -5.27
N THR A 312 11.94 12.66 -4.76
CA THR A 312 12.35 11.31 -5.15
C THR A 312 11.20 10.53 -5.75
N TYR A 313 11.51 9.64 -6.69
CA TYR A 313 10.54 8.81 -7.40
C TYR A 313 10.97 7.34 -7.36
N GLU A 314 10.01 6.46 -7.59
CA GLU A 314 10.26 5.02 -7.57
C GLU A 314 10.88 4.57 -8.89
N VAL A 315 12.07 3.96 -8.80
CA VAL A 315 12.76 3.30 -9.90
C VAL A 315 12.93 1.83 -9.59
N ASP A 316 12.86 0.99 -10.61
CA ASP A 316 13.22 -0.42 -10.50
C ASP A 316 14.68 -0.59 -10.92
N GLU A 317 15.53 -0.95 -9.96
CA GLU A 317 16.95 -1.26 -10.21
C GLU A 317 17.20 -2.73 -9.87
N GLY A 318 17.28 -3.58 -10.89
CA GLY A 318 17.60 -5.00 -10.73
C GLY A 318 16.54 -5.79 -9.96
N GLY A 319 15.26 -5.44 -10.10
CA GLY A 319 14.13 -6.09 -9.41
C GLY A 319 13.88 -5.56 -8.00
N VAL A 320 14.63 -4.55 -7.55
CA VAL A 320 14.43 -3.86 -6.27
C VAL A 320 13.95 -2.45 -6.55
N ARG A 321 12.76 -2.12 -6.03
CA ARG A 321 12.21 -0.77 -6.12
C ARG A 321 12.95 0.14 -5.14
N LYS A 322 13.59 1.19 -5.65
CA LYS A 322 14.33 2.19 -4.86
C LYS A 322 13.77 3.59 -5.08
N CYS A 323 14.02 4.48 -4.13
CA CYS A 323 13.76 5.90 -4.28
C CYS A 323 14.99 6.58 -4.89
N ALA A 324 14.88 7.02 -6.14
CA ALA A 324 15.92 7.82 -6.79
C ALA A 324 15.51 9.29 -6.84
N LYS A 325 16.49 10.20 -6.87
CA LYS A 325 16.23 11.63 -7.09
C LYS A 325 15.76 11.85 -8.52
N CYS A 326 14.76 12.70 -8.70
CA CYS A 326 14.28 13.04 -10.04
C CYS A 326 15.30 13.89 -10.78
N ASP A 327 15.57 13.55 -12.04
CA ASP A 327 16.28 14.43 -12.97
C ASP A 327 15.27 15.43 -13.58
N GLY A 328 15.18 16.63 -12.99
CA GLY A 328 14.22 17.66 -13.37
C GLY A 328 12.94 17.67 -12.52
N LEU A 329 11.79 17.92 -13.14
CA LEU A 329 10.50 17.98 -12.43
C LEU A 329 9.99 16.56 -12.13
N CYS A 330 9.81 16.23 -10.85
CA CYS A 330 9.21 14.95 -10.44
C CYS A 330 7.75 14.82 -10.93
N PRO A 331 7.29 13.59 -11.20
CA PRO A 331 5.87 13.32 -11.34
C PRO A 331 5.11 13.85 -10.13
N LYS A 332 4.02 14.60 -10.36
CA LYS A 332 3.23 15.15 -9.26
C LYS A 332 2.58 14.02 -8.47
N VAL A 333 3.06 13.82 -7.24
CA VAL A 333 2.50 12.88 -6.27
C VAL A 333 1.51 13.60 -5.38
N CYS A 334 0.31 13.05 -5.22
CA CYS A 334 -0.76 13.63 -4.41
C CYS A 334 -1.22 12.64 -3.36
N ASN A 335 -1.59 13.16 -2.18
CA ASN A 335 -2.07 12.33 -1.10
C ASN A 335 -3.48 11.82 -1.43
N GLY A 336 -3.67 10.51 -1.35
CA GLY A 336 -4.97 9.86 -1.39
C GLY A 336 -5.56 9.72 0.00
N ILE A 337 -6.77 9.17 0.07
CA ILE A 337 -7.47 8.83 1.32
C ILE A 337 -6.58 7.95 2.21
N GLY A 338 -6.46 8.33 3.49
CA GLY A 338 -5.60 7.65 4.45
C GLY A 338 -4.12 8.09 4.40
N SER A 339 -3.80 9.18 3.70
CA SER A 339 -2.44 9.73 3.62
C SER A 339 -2.44 11.26 3.71
N GLY A 340 -1.39 11.84 4.30
CA GLY A 340 -1.18 13.29 4.41
C GLY A 340 -2.40 14.04 4.96
N GLU A 341 -2.82 15.10 4.26
CA GLU A 341 -3.99 15.91 4.62
C GLU A 341 -5.32 15.12 4.58
N LEU A 342 -5.37 14.03 3.80
CA LEU A 342 -6.55 13.17 3.66
C LEU A 342 -6.52 11.96 4.61
N THR A 343 -5.64 11.95 5.61
CA THR A 343 -5.55 10.88 6.63
C THR A 343 -6.86 10.69 7.40
N HIS A 344 -7.65 11.75 7.55
CA HIS A 344 -8.93 11.71 8.28
C HIS A 344 -10.16 11.80 7.37
N ALA A 345 -9.96 11.90 6.05
CA ALA A 345 -11.06 11.87 5.09
C ALA A 345 -11.57 10.44 4.92
N LEU A 346 -12.89 10.26 4.87
CA LEU A 346 -13.50 8.95 4.62
C LEU A 346 -13.52 8.60 3.12
N SER A 347 -13.73 9.61 2.29
CA SER A 347 -13.88 9.47 0.85
C SER A 347 -13.46 10.75 0.13
N ILE A 348 -13.25 10.61 -1.17
CA ILE A 348 -13.09 11.77 -2.05
C ILE A 348 -14.47 12.42 -2.21
N ASN A 349 -14.55 13.73 -2.13
CA ASN A 349 -15.79 14.48 -2.21
C ASN A 349 -15.57 15.84 -2.90
N ALA A 350 -16.64 16.62 -3.04
CA ALA A 350 -16.59 17.91 -3.74
C ALA A 350 -15.62 18.93 -3.11
N THR A 351 -15.30 18.83 -1.82
CA THR A 351 -14.40 19.77 -1.13
C THR A 351 -12.92 19.40 -1.27
N ASN A 352 -12.59 18.12 -1.41
CA ASN A 352 -11.19 17.66 -1.48
C ASN A 352 -10.72 17.24 -2.89
N ILE A 353 -11.62 17.02 -3.85
CA ILE A 353 -11.28 16.54 -5.21
C ILE A 353 -10.30 17.46 -5.96
N GLY A 354 -10.31 18.77 -5.66
CA GLY A 354 -9.38 19.73 -6.27
C GLY A 354 -7.90 19.45 -5.97
N SER A 355 -7.59 18.76 -4.86
CA SER A 355 -6.22 18.38 -4.49
C SER A 355 -5.59 17.39 -5.48
N PHE A 356 -6.41 16.70 -6.28
CA PHE A 356 -5.99 15.69 -7.25
C PHE A 356 -5.62 16.29 -8.63
N LYS A 357 -5.70 17.61 -8.82
CA LYS A 357 -5.45 18.26 -10.11
C LYS A 357 -4.02 18.03 -10.60
N ASN A 358 -3.87 17.54 -11.83
CA ASN A 358 -2.60 17.23 -12.49
C ASN A 358 -1.74 16.17 -11.76
N CYS A 359 -2.36 15.34 -10.93
CA CYS A 359 -1.65 14.29 -10.20
C CYS A 359 -1.44 13.08 -11.11
N THR A 360 -0.20 12.62 -11.19
CA THR A 360 0.15 11.43 -11.98
C THR A 360 0.21 10.18 -11.10
N LYS A 361 0.48 10.36 -9.81
CA LYS A 361 0.57 9.28 -8.82
C LYS A 361 -0.16 9.65 -7.55
N ILE A 362 -0.97 8.72 -7.04
CA ILE A 362 -1.71 8.86 -5.80
C ILE A 362 -1.04 8.04 -4.70
N ASN A 363 -0.53 8.75 -3.70
CA ASN A 363 -0.01 8.17 -2.47
C ASN A 363 -1.14 7.92 -1.47
N GLY A 364 -1.68 6.70 -1.45
CA GLY A 364 -2.80 6.31 -0.60
C GLY A 364 -3.92 5.72 -1.43
N ASN A 365 -5.15 5.88 -0.95
CA ASN A 365 -6.31 5.21 -1.52
C ASN A 365 -7.23 6.18 -2.27
N ILE A 366 -8.05 5.64 -3.16
CA ILE A 366 -9.19 6.35 -3.74
C ILE A 366 -10.45 5.61 -3.30
N ALA A 367 -11.34 6.32 -2.61
CA ALA A 367 -12.61 5.79 -2.17
C ALA A 367 -13.75 6.74 -2.59
N LEU A 368 -14.66 6.23 -3.41
CA LEU A 368 -15.87 6.91 -3.86
C LEU A 368 -17.08 6.14 -3.33
N ILE A 369 -17.79 6.76 -2.41
CA ILE A 369 -18.97 6.19 -1.72
C ILE A 369 -20.18 7.09 -1.96
N HIS A 370 -21.33 6.74 -1.40
CA HIS A 370 -22.57 7.50 -1.62
C HIS A 370 -22.42 9.01 -1.35
N THR A 371 -21.80 9.39 -0.22
CA THR A 371 -21.58 10.79 0.15
C THR A 371 -20.57 11.52 -0.75
N SER A 372 -19.74 10.79 -1.51
CA SER A 372 -18.80 11.39 -2.47
C SER A 372 -19.55 12.11 -3.59
N ILE A 373 -20.57 11.45 -4.15
CA ILE A 373 -21.32 11.96 -5.31
C ILE A 373 -22.50 12.80 -4.86
N HIS A 374 -23.25 12.34 -3.85
CA HIS A 374 -24.50 12.98 -3.42
C HIS A 374 -24.30 14.11 -2.40
N GLY A 375 -23.08 14.31 -1.91
CA GLY A 375 -22.78 15.24 -0.83
C GLY A 375 -23.10 14.66 0.55
N ASP A 376 -22.77 15.42 1.58
CA ASP A 376 -23.01 15.04 2.98
C ASP A 376 -23.47 16.26 3.79
N PRO A 377 -24.74 16.30 4.22
CA PRO A 377 -25.28 17.38 5.04
C PRO A 377 -24.53 17.55 6.38
N PHE A 378 -24.00 16.48 6.97
CA PHE A 378 -23.34 16.54 8.28
C PHE A 378 -22.02 17.33 8.21
N THR A 379 -21.20 17.03 7.20
CA THR A 379 -19.96 17.77 6.92
C THR A 379 -20.19 19.04 6.10
N LYS A 380 -21.44 19.36 5.75
CA LYS A 380 -21.83 20.45 4.83
C LYS A 380 -21.12 20.35 3.47
N THR A 381 -20.86 19.12 3.04
CA THR A 381 -20.22 18.84 1.76
C THR A 381 -21.26 18.89 0.65
N PRO A 382 -21.09 19.74 -0.38
CA PRO A 382 -22.04 19.81 -1.48
C PRO A 382 -21.99 18.55 -2.36
N LYS A 383 -23.01 18.39 -3.21
CA LYS A 383 -23.02 17.39 -4.27
C LYS A 383 -21.83 17.63 -5.22
N MET A 384 -21.19 16.56 -5.66
CA MET A 384 -20.08 16.64 -6.63
C MET A 384 -20.62 16.85 -8.04
N ASP A 385 -20.00 17.75 -8.80
CA ASP A 385 -20.21 17.85 -10.23
C ASP A 385 -19.45 16.70 -10.91
N PRO A 386 -20.12 15.81 -11.69
CA PRO A 386 -19.48 14.69 -12.37
C PRO A 386 -18.23 15.09 -13.18
N ALA A 387 -18.21 16.28 -13.78
CA ALA A 387 -17.06 16.76 -14.54
C ALA A 387 -15.78 16.90 -13.69
N GLN A 388 -15.91 17.05 -12.36
CA GLN A 388 -14.75 17.11 -11.47
C GLN A 388 -13.98 15.79 -11.40
N LEU A 389 -14.60 14.65 -11.74
CA LEU A 389 -13.92 13.35 -11.76
C LEU A 389 -12.82 13.28 -12.82
N ASP A 390 -12.89 14.08 -13.88
CA ASP A 390 -11.86 14.15 -14.93
C ASP A 390 -10.47 14.53 -14.42
N VAL A 391 -10.39 15.04 -13.18
CA VAL A 391 -9.13 15.23 -12.47
C VAL A 391 -8.27 13.96 -12.46
N PHE A 392 -8.91 12.78 -12.43
CA PHE A 392 -8.24 11.49 -12.40
C PHE A 392 -7.68 11.05 -13.76
N LYS A 393 -8.02 11.71 -14.88
CA LYS A 393 -7.51 11.34 -16.21
C LYS A 393 -5.99 11.41 -16.30
N THR A 394 -5.35 12.22 -15.46
CA THR A 394 -3.89 12.34 -15.39
C THR A 394 -3.22 11.26 -14.53
N VAL A 395 -4.00 10.53 -13.72
CA VAL A 395 -3.49 9.53 -12.78
C VAL A 395 -3.11 8.25 -13.52
N LYS A 396 -1.86 7.83 -13.32
CA LYS A 396 -1.27 6.61 -13.86
C LYS A 396 -1.01 5.54 -12.81
N GLU A 397 -0.86 5.93 -11.56
CA GLU A 397 -0.52 4.99 -10.48
C GLU A 397 -1.29 5.31 -9.19
N ILE A 398 -1.83 4.27 -8.55
CA ILE A 398 -2.39 4.34 -7.20
C ILE A 398 -1.57 3.41 -6.30
N THR A 399 -0.96 3.93 -5.24
CA THR A 399 -0.13 3.10 -4.33
C THR A 399 -0.98 2.21 -3.42
N GLY A 400 -2.18 2.66 -3.07
CA GLY A 400 -3.15 1.94 -2.23
C GLY A 400 -4.19 1.16 -3.03
N TYR A 401 -5.45 1.28 -2.62
CA TYR A 401 -6.60 0.65 -3.28
C TYR A 401 -7.48 1.67 -4.02
N LEU A 402 -8.27 1.18 -4.98
CA LEU A 402 -9.36 1.89 -5.65
C LEU A 402 -10.70 1.24 -5.26
N TRP A 403 -11.59 2.01 -4.64
CA TRP A 403 -12.86 1.52 -4.11
C TRP A 403 -14.01 2.41 -4.57
N ILE A 404 -14.92 1.87 -5.39
CA ILE A 404 -16.03 2.60 -5.98
C ILE A 404 -17.33 1.86 -5.66
N GLN A 405 -18.19 2.52 -4.88
CA GLN A 405 -19.52 2.04 -4.48
C GLN A 405 -20.66 2.91 -5.01
N THR A 406 -20.32 4.06 -5.59
CA THR A 406 -21.30 4.98 -6.17
C THR A 406 -20.64 5.72 -7.31
N TRP A 407 -21.41 5.96 -8.37
CA TRP A 407 -20.95 6.63 -9.58
C TRP A 407 -22.06 7.53 -10.13
N PRO A 408 -21.74 8.65 -10.80
CA PRO A 408 -22.76 9.47 -11.44
C PRO A 408 -23.51 8.71 -12.53
N THR A 409 -24.85 8.77 -12.52
CA THR A 409 -25.71 8.14 -13.54
C THR A 409 -25.54 8.73 -14.94
N SER A 410 -24.95 9.92 -15.05
CA SER A 410 -24.62 10.56 -16.33
C SER A 410 -23.38 9.96 -17.02
N MET A 411 -22.63 9.07 -16.33
CA MET A 411 -21.40 8.46 -16.83
C MET A 411 -21.57 6.94 -16.89
N ASN A 412 -21.34 6.35 -18.06
CA ASN A 412 -21.54 4.92 -18.28
C ASN A 412 -20.26 4.08 -18.16
N SER A 413 -19.15 4.67 -17.72
CA SER A 413 -17.88 3.98 -17.51
C SER A 413 -16.98 4.67 -16.49
N LEU A 414 -15.87 4.03 -16.14
CA LEU A 414 -14.80 4.60 -15.30
C LEU A 414 -13.74 5.31 -16.14
N SER A 415 -14.14 5.97 -17.24
CA SER A 415 -13.24 6.71 -18.13
C SER A 415 -12.35 7.76 -17.46
N PRO A 416 -12.70 8.37 -16.31
CA PRO A 416 -11.74 9.18 -15.56
C PRO A 416 -10.45 8.44 -15.15
N PHE A 417 -10.46 7.10 -15.10
CA PHE A 417 -9.30 6.27 -14.81
C PHE A 417 -8.73 5.57 -16.07
N GLU A 418 -9.03 6.04 -17.28
CA GLU A 418 -8.60 5.40 -18.53
C GLU A 418 -7.06 5.29 -18.68
N ASN A 419 -6.32 6.18 -18.03
CA ASN A 419 -4.85 6.24 -18.05
C ASN A 419 -4.21 5.58 -16.82
N LEU A 420 -4.99 4.97 -15.93
CA LEU A 420 -4.48 4.25 -14.77
C LEU A 420 -3.75 2.99 -15.24
N GLU A 421 -2.45 2.91 -14.98
CA GLU A 421 -1.58 1.82 -15.41
C GLU A 421 -1.38 0.76 -14.31
N ILE A 422 -1.26 1.21 -13.05
CA ILE A 422 -0.87 0.34 -11.92
C ILE A 422 -1.68 0.66 -10.66
N ILE A 423 -2.21 -0.40 -10.03
CA ILE A 423 -2.71 -0.36 -8.65
C ILE A 423 -1.78 -1.21 -7.78
N ARG A 424 -1.02 -0.58 -6.89
CA ARG A 424 -0.02 -1.33 -6.10
C ARG A 424 -0.65 -2.14 -4.98
N GLY A 425 -1.72 -1.69 -4.34
CA GLY A 425 -2.31 -2.45 -3.22
C GLY A 425 -1.41 -2.54 -1.99
N ARG A 426 -0.54 -1.55 -1.75
CA ARG A 426 0.27 -1.45 -0.51
C ARG A 426 -0.62 -1.29 0.72
N THR A 427 -1.77 -0.66 0.53
CA THR A 427 -2.91 -0.65 1.45
C THR A 427 -4.09 -1.32 0.76
N LYS A 428 -4.86 -2.10 1.52
CA LYS A 428 -6.00 -2.90 1.03
C LYS A 428 -7.17 -2.73 1.99
N ARG A 429 -8.38 -2.89 1.48
CA ARG A 429 -9.60 -2.92 2.29
C ARG A 429 -10.33 -4.22 2.04
N GLY A 430 -10.57 -5.04 3.06
CA GLY A 430 -11.14 -6.38 2.81
C GLY A 430 -10.12 -7.40 2.28
N GLY A 431 -8.83 -7.08 2.30
CA GLY A 431 -7.82 -7.75 1.46
C GLY A 431 -7.94 -7.42 -0.04
N ARG A 432 -8.80 -6.46 -0.42
CA ARG A 432 -9.02 -6.05 -1.82
C ARG A 432 -8.28 -4.76 -2.14
N SER A 433 -7.73 -4.69 -3.35
CA SER A 433 -7.07 -3.51 -3.91
C SER A 433 -7.92 -2.81 -4.98
N LEU A 434 -8.90 -3.50 -5.57
CA LEU A 434 -9.89 -2.92 -6.46
C LEU A 434 -11.29 -3.44 -6.14
N VAL A 435 -12.23 -2.52 -5.92
CA VAL A 435 -13.66 -2.85 -5.77
C VAL A 435 -14.50 -1.90 -6.61
N VAL A 436 -15.38 -2.49 -7.43
CA VAL A 436 -16.37 -1.79 -8.24
C VAL A 436 -17.70 -2.49 -8.02
N THR A 437 -18.63 -1.83 -7.33
CA THR A 437 -19.89 -2.49 -6.97
C THR A 437 -21.07 -1.54 -6.95
N GLN A 438 -22.25 -2.06 -7.33
CA GLN A 438 -23.52 -1.34 -7.32
C GLN A 438 -23.50 -0.08 -8.21
N LEU A 439 -22.86 -0.18 -9.37
CA LEU A 439 -22.77 0.92 -10.33
C LEU A 439 -23.66 0.67 -11.56
N ASP A 440 -24.20 1.76 -12.10
CA ASP A 440 -24.98 1.79 -13.35
C ASP A 440 -24.07 2.11 -14.55
N ILE A 441 -23.02 1.32 -14.75
CA ILE A 441 -22.06 1.47 -15.86
C ILE A 441 -22.16 0.30 -16.85
N ASP A 442 -21.85 0.57 -18.12
CA ASP A 442 -21.92 -0.41 -19.22
C ASP A 442 -20.57 -1.14 -19.41
N TYR A 443 -19.46 -0.46 -19.12
CA TYR A 443 -18.10 -1.00 -19.25
C TYR A 443 -17.14 -0.30 -18.28
N LEU A 444 -15.99 -0.93 -17.96
CA LEU A 444 -15.02 -0.37 -17.02
C LEU A 444 -14.18 0.74 -17.66
N GLY A 445 -13.64 0.54 -18.87
CA GLY A 445 -12.85 1.55 -19.58
C GLY A 445 -11.42 1.75 -19.05
N LEU A 446 -10.89 0.80 -18.26
CA LEU A 446 -9.54 0.85 -17.68
C LEU A 446 -8.45 0.44 -18.69
N ARG A 447 -8.44 1.05 -19.87
CA ARG A 447 -7.64 0.59 -21.04
C ARG A 447 -6.13 0.53 -20.80
N SER A 448 -5.60 1.35 -19.89
CA SER A 448 -4.16 1.41 -19.63
C SER A 448 -3.71 0.48 -18.51
N LEU A 449 -4.65 -0.18 -17.80
CA LEU A 449 -4.35 -0.97 -16.62
C LEU A 449 -3.58 -2.24 -17.01
N LYS A 450 -2.39 -2.40 -16.44
CA LYS A 450 -1.45 -3.48 -16.77
C LYS A 450 -1.05 -4.31 -15.54
N GLU A 451 -1.12 -3.74 -14.35
CA GLU A 451 -0.64 -4.41 -13.12
C GLU A 451 -1.52 -4.10 -11.91
N ILE A 452 -1.84 -5.15 -11.15
CA ILE A 452 -2.34 -5.06 -9.78
C ILE A 452 -1.34 -5.81 -8.88
N SER A 453 -0.43 -5.07 -8.24
CA SER A 453 0.75 -5.66 -7.60
C SER A 453 0.42 -6.52 -6.36
N ASP A 454 -0.68 -6.21 -5.67
CA ASP A 454 -1.16 -6.98 -4.52
C ASP A 454 -2.66 -6.71 -4.26
N GLY A 455 -3.32 -7.61 -3.53
CA GLY A 455 -4.73 -7.54 -3.17
C GLY A 455 -5.68 -8.12 -4.21
N ASP A 456 -6.85 -8.53 -3.72
CA ASP A 456 -7.92 -9.13 -4.52
C ASP A 456 -8.75 -8.07 -5.26
N VAL A 457 -9.46 -8.52 -6.30
CA VAL A 457 -10.38 -7.69 -7.09
C VAL A 457 -11.81 -8.16 -6.86
N ALA A 458 -12.75 -7.22 -6.68
CA ALA A 458 -14.18 -7.52 -6.64
C ALA A 458 -14.98 -6.61 -7.58
N ILE A 459 -15.64 -7.21 -8.57
CA ILE A 459 -16.53 -6.55 -9.52
C ILE A 459 -17.92 -7.17 -9.40
N LEU A 460 -18.78 -6.56 -8.59
CA LEU A 460 -20.00 -7.21 -8.09
C LEU A 460 -21.22 -6.32 -8.24
N LYS A 461 -22.37 -6.89 -8.60
CA LYS A 461 -23.68 -6.20 -8.54
C LYS A 461 -23.78 -4.98 -9.47
N ASN A 462 -23.17 -5.04 -10.65
CA ASN A 462 -23.26 -3.98 -11.67
C ASN A 462 -24.12 -4.49 -12.84
N GLN A 463 -25.42 -4.24 -12.78
CA GLN A 463 -26.43 -4.93 -13.59
C GLN A 463 -26.24 -4.75 -15.11
N ASN A 464 -25.69 -3.62 -15.55
CA ASN A 464 -25.46 -3.31 -16.96
C ASN A 464 -24.01 -3.56 -17.42
N LEU A 465 -23.13 -3.97 -16.50
CA LEU A 465 -21.70 -4.03 -16.78
C LEU A 465 -21.33 -5.24 -17.64
N CYS A 466 -20.86 -4.95 -18.84
CA CYS A 466 -20.34 -5.91 -19.81
C CYS A 466 -18.79 -5.89 -19.89
N TYR A 467 -18.23 -6.71 -20.78
CA TYR A 467 -16.79 -6.73 -21.12
C TYR A 467 -15.84 -7.12 -19.97
N THR A 468 -16.35 -7.74 -18.91
CA THR A 468 -15.52 -8.20 -17.78
C THR A 468 -15.83 -9.64 -17.41
N ASN A 469 -14.79 -10.42 -17.18
CA ASN A 469 -14.89 -11.78 -16.66
C ASN A 469 -13.74 -12.06 -15.67
N LYS A 470 -13.80 -13.20 -14.99
CA LYS A 470 -12.79 -13.56 -13.98
C LYS A 470 -11.38 -13.70 -14.57
N ASN A 471 -11.24 -14.25 -15.78
CA ASN A 471 -9.95 -14.53 -16.40
C ASN A 471 -9.22 -13.23 -16.79
N HIS A 472 -9.95 -12.17 -17.17
CA HIS A 472 -9.36 -10.86 -17.50
C HIS A 472 -8.44 -10.33 -16.40
N TRP A 473 -8.80 -10.56 -15.14
CA TRP A 473 -8.04 -10.05 -13.99
C TRP A 473 -6.80 -10.88 -13.68
N THR A 474 -6.81 -12.17 -14.00
CA THR A 474 -5.70 -13.07 -13.66
C THR A 474 -4.38 -12.69 -14.34
N GLY A 475 -4.43 -12.13 -15.55
CA GLY A 475 -3.26 -11.64 -16.27
C GLY A 475 -2.64 -10.36 -15.69
N LEU A 476 -3.34 -9.67 -14.77
CA LEU A 476 -2.86 -8.44 -14.13
C LEU A 476 -2.19 -8.69 -12.77
N PHE A 477 -2.31 -9.91 -12.22
CA PHE A 477 -1.82 -10.24 -10.89
C PHE A 477 -0.34 -10.61 -10.91
N ILE A 478 0.39 -10.14 -9.90
CA ILE A 478 1.80 -10.48 -9.68
C ILE A 478 1.93 -11.72 -8.79
N SER A 479 1.01 -11.90 -7.84
CA SER A 479 1.02 -13.00 -6.87
C SER A 479 -0.06 -14.03 -7.20
N ALA A 480 0.33 -15.31 -7.20
CA ALA A 480 -0.59 -16.44 -7.37
C ALA A 480 -1.66 -16.57 -6.26
N LYS A 481 -1.50 -15.84 -5.15
CA LYS A 481 -2.49 -15.79 -4.05
C LYS A 481 -3.63 -14.82 -4.31
N GLN A 482 -3.49 -13.91 -5.28
CA GLN A 482 -4.52 -12.96 -5.64
C GLN A 482 -5.68 -13.65 -6.34
N SER A 483 -6.87 -13.13 -6.13
CA SER A 483 -8.11 -13.65 -6.69
C SER A 483 -9.04 -12.54 -7.14
N ALA A 484 -9.85 -12.84 -8.16
CA ALA A 484 -10.92 -11.98 -8.63
C ALA A 484 -12.28 -12.61 -8.33
N THR A 485 -13.17 -11.83 -7.73
CA THR A 485 -14.59 -12.15 -7.57
C THR A 485 -15.39 -11.29 -8.53
N VAL A 486 -15.93 -11.90 -9.58
CA VAL A 486 -16.76 -11.24 -10.60
C VAL A 486 -18.09 -11.96 -10.64
N GLY A 487 -19.20 -11.26 -10.40
CA GLY A 487 -20.53 -11.87 -10.31
C GLY A 487 -21.64 -10.86 -10.12
N GLU A 488 -22.89 -11.29 -10.33
CA GLU A 488 -24.07 -10.42 -10.25
C GLU A 488 -23.97 -9.18 -11.18
N ASN A 489 -23.28 -9.33 -12.31
CA ASN A 489 -23.20 -8.31 -13.38
C ASN A 489 -24.08 -8.71 -14.58
N ALA A 490 -24.05 -7.95 -15.67
CA ALA A 490 -24.79 -8.27 -16.89
C ALA A 490 -24.45 -9.69 -17.39
N ASN A 491 -25.46 -10.38 -17.94
CA ASN A 491 -25.25 -11.70 -18.50
C ASN A 491 -24.39 -11.61 -19.77
N ALA A 492 -23.35 -12.44 -19.86
CA ALA A 492 -22.44 -12.46 -21.00
C ALA A 492 -23.17 -12.67 -22.35
N THR A 493 -24.30 -13.39 -22.37
CA THR A 493 -25.06 -13.63 -23.60
C THR A 493 -25.84 -12.41 -24.09
N SER A 494 -26.13 -11.45 -23.21
CA SER A 494 -26.80 -10.19 -23.56
C SER A 494 -25.83 -9.05 -23.87
N CYS A 495 -24.53 -9.26 -23.63
CA CYS A 495 -23.50 -8.26 -23.84
C CYS A 495 -23.04 -8.22 -25.29
N ALA A 496 -22.71 -7.01 -25.78
CA ALA A 496 -22.03 -6.86 -27.06
C ALA A 496 -20.58 -7.39 -26.99
N LEU A 497 -20.08 -7.84 -28.14
CA LEU A 497 -18.72 -8.37 -28.28
C LEU A 497 -17.68 -7.26 -28.41
N CYS A 498 -16.43 -7.60 -28.14
CA CYS A 498 -15.30 -6.72 -28.40
C CYS A 498 -15.17 -6.39 -29.89
N ASP A 499 -14.46 -5.30 -30.19
CA ASP A 499 -14.21 -4.90 -31.58
C ASP A 499 -13.44 -6.00 -32.34
N ARG A 500 -13.80 -6.24 -33.60
CA ARG A 500 -13.15 -7.24 -34.48
C ARG A 500 -11.64 -7.04 -34.64
N LYS A 501 -11.13 -5.86 -34.28
CA LYS A 501 -9.71 -5.50 -34.34
C LYS A 501 -8.91 -5.91 -33.09
N CYS A 502 -9.57 -6.48 -32.06
CA CYS A 502 -8.90 -7.06 -30.90
C CYS A 502 -8.38 -8.49 -31.20
N THR A 503 -7.30 -8.92 -30.55
CA THR A 503 -6.64 -10.23 -30.80
C THR A 503 -7.34 -11.42 -30.12
N GLU A 504 -8.06 -11.16 -29.03
CA GLU A 504 -8.81 -12.11 -28.22
C GLU A 504 -10.12 -11.40 -27.81
N ASP A 505 -11.22 -12.11 -27.51
CA ASP A 505 -12.53 -11.51 -27.14
C ASP A 505 -12.51 -10.71 -25.81
N SER A 506 -11.36 -10.16 -25.43
CA SER A 506 -11.08 -9.40 -24.22
C SER A 506 -10.74 -7.94 -24.53
N CYS A 507 -11.56 -7.06 -23.99
CA CYS A 507 -11.46 -5.61 -24.11
C CYS A 507 -12.00 -4.96 -22.84
N TRP A 508 -11.67 -3.69 -22.62
CA TRP A 508 -12.16 -2.89 -21.50
C TRP A 508 -13.50 -2.20 -21.76
N GLY A 509 -14.06 -2.36 -22.96
CA GLY A 509 -15.26 -1.69 -23.42
C GLY A 509 -15.40 -1.71 -24.94
N PRO A 510 -16.37 -0.96 -25.50
CA PRO A 510 -16.62 -0.95 -26.93
C PRO A 510 -15.56 -0.20 -27.73
N GLY A 511 -15.35 -0.64 -28.98
CA GLY A 511 -14.52 0.03 -29.97
C GLY A 511 -13.03 -0.34 -29.94
N PRO A 512 -12.26 0.11 -30.95
CA PRO A 512 -10.89 -0.34 -31.18
C PRO A 512 -9.86 0.25 -30.20
N GLY A 513 -10.25 1.27 -29.42
CA GLY A 513 -9.39 1.88 -28.39
C GLY A 513 -9.45 1.19 -27.02
N MET A 514 -10.22 0.11 -26.91
CA MET A 514 -10.45 -0.62 -25.65
C MET A 514 -9.87 -2.05 -25.68
N CYS A 515 -9.24 -2.46 -26.78
CA CYS A 515 -8.64 -3.78 -26.89
C CYS A 515 -7.47 -3.94 -25.90
N PHE A 516 -7.32 -5.15 -25.34
CA PHE A 516 -6.11 -5.49 -24.59
C PHE A 516 -4.87 -5.51 -25.49
N ALA A 517 -5.04 -6.04 -26.70
CA ALA A 517 -4.03 -6.03 -27.74
C ALA A 517 -4.69 -5.95 -29.12
N CYS A 518 -4.01 -5.28 -30.05
CA CYS A 518 -4.48 -5.14 -31.42
C CYS A 518 -4.12 -6.38 -32.25
N ARG A 519 -5.06 -6.83 -33.07
CA ARG A 519 -4.87 -7.93 -34.03
C ARG A 519 -3.78 -7.61 -35.05
N ASP A 520 -3.91 -6.44 -35.66
CA ASP A 520 -3.10 -6.01 -36.80
C ASP A 520 -2.10 -4.93 -36.35
N TYR A 521 -2.55 -3.66 -36.25
CA TYR A 521 -1.70 -2.53 -35.87
C TYR A 521 -2.36 -1.63 -34.82
N SER A 522 -1.56 -0.81 -34.12
CA SER A 522 -2.04 0.24 -33.21
C SER A 522 -1.64 1.63 -33.72
N ARG A 523 -2.57 2.59 -33.69
CA ARG A 523 -2.33 4.01 -33.96
C ARG A 523 -2.85 4.81 -32.78
N GLY A 524 -1.96 5.52 -32.08
CA GLY A 524 -2.33 6.37 -30.95
C GLY A 524 -3.12 5.64 -29.83
N GLY A 525 -2.87 4.35 -29.62
CA GLY A 525 -3.60 3.53 -28.64
C GLY A 525 -4.93 2.96 -29.13
N SER A 526 -5.29 3.13 -30.40
CA SER A 526 -6.46 2.49 -31.03
C SER A 526 -6.05 1.49 -32.10
N CYS A 527 -6.74 0.36 -32.18
CA CYS A 527 -6.43 -0.69 -33.15
C CYS A 527 -6.92 -0.32 -34.56
N VAL A 528 -6.09 -0.58 -35.57
CA VAL A 528 -6.35 -0.25 -36.98
C VAL A 528 -5.97 -1.43 -37.87
N ASP A 529 -6.64 -1.56 -39.02
CA ASP A 529 -6.37 -2.69 -39.95
C ASP A 529 -5.06 -2.48 -40.71
N SER A 530 -4.66 -1.22 -40.97
CA SER A 530 -3.46 -0.86 -41.72
C SER A 530 -2.89 0.51 -41.30
N CYS A 531 -1.58 0.68 -41.50
CA CYS A 531 -0.88 1.96 -41.40
C CYS A 531 -0.78 2.63 -42.78
N ASN A 532 -0.62 3.96 -42.80
CA ASN A 532 -0.53 4.79 -43.99
C ASN A 532 0.89 4.75 -44.61
N ILE A 533 1.31 3.56 -45.03
CA ILE A 533 2.69 3.31 -45.52
C ILE A 533 2.84 3.82 -46.96
N LEU A 534 1.92 3.41 -47.84
CA LEU A 534 1.99 3.64 -49.29
C LEU A 534 1.09 4.80 -49.76
N GLU A 535 0.06 5.09 -48.98
CA GLU A 535 -1.01 6.06 -49.26
C GLU A 535 -1.49 6.70 -47.95
N GLY A 536 -2.19 7.84 -48.05
CA GLY A 536 -2.69 8.61 -46.90
C GLY A 536 -2.04 9.99 -46.76
N ASP A 537 -2.77 10.91 -46.12
CA ASP A 537 -2.35 12.30 -45.94
C ASP A 537 -1.18 12.44 -44.96
N GLN A 538 -1.22 11.71 -43.84
CA GLN A 538 -0.08 11.54 -42.94
C GLN A 538 0.59 10.20 -43.23
N ARG A 539 1.90 10.26 -43.54
CA ARG A 539 2.70 9.08 -43.86
C ARG A 539 3.25 8.44 -42.59
N GLU A 540 3.17 7.12 -42.55
CA GLU A 540 3.52 6.33 -41.37
C GLU A 540 4.53 5.24 -41.71
N ALA A 541 5.32 4.85 -40.72
CA ALA A 541 6.08 3.62 -40.70
C ALA A 541 5.51 2.67 -39.64
N VAL A 542 5.86 1.39 -39.76
CA VAL A 542 5.50 0.37 -38.77
C VAL A 542 6.69 0.10 -37.88
N VAL A 543 6.56 0.36 -36.59
CA VAL A 543 7.56 0.01 -35.56
C VAL A 543 6.84 -0.80 -34.49
N ASN A 544 7.25 -2.06 -34.28
CA ASN A 544 6.64 -2.96 -33.29
C ASN A 544 5.09 -3.02 -33.38
N LYS A 545 4.56 -3.26 -34.59
CA LYS A 545 3.10 -3.23 -34.90
C LYS A 545 2.39 -1.91 -34.57
N THR A 546 3.12 -0.82 -34.38
CA THR A 546 2.57 0.51 -34.12
C THR A 546 2.79 1.39 -35.33
N CYS A 547 1.73 2.06 -35.78
CA CYS A 547 1.79 3.09 -36.81
C CYS A 547 2.38 4.34 -36.18
N VAL A 548 3.54 4.76 -36.67
CA VAL A 548 4.26 5.95 -36.20
C VAL A 548 4.45 6.91 -37.35
N GLU A 549 4.23 8.20 -37.11
CA GLU A 549 4.34 9.22 -38.14
C GLU A 549 5.79 9.37 -38.65
N CYS A 550 5.93 9.57 -39.95
CA CYS A 550 7.19 9.96 -40.57
C CYS A 550 7.56 11.39 -40.15
N ASP A 551 8.85 11.72 -40.23
CA ASP A 551 9.32 13.08 -40.01
C ASP A 551 8.71 14.04 -41.05
N PRO A 552 8.32 15.27 -40.67
CA PRO A 552 7.79 16.26 -41.61
C PRO A 552 8.72 16.58 -42.78
N GLU A 553 10.03 16.36 -42.62
CA GLU A 553 11.02 16.58 -43.69
C GLU A 553 11.13 15.40 -44.68
N CYS A 554 10.37 14.33 -44.51
CA CYS A 554 10.29 13.24 -45.47
C CYS A 554 9.37 13.61 -46.65
N LEU A 555 9.87 13.49 -47.88
CA LEU A 555 9.07 13.73 -49.07
C LEU A 555 7.98 12.66 -49.22
N HIS A 556 6.71 13.07 -49.35
CA HIS A 556 5.61 12.13 -49.55
C HIS A 556 5.75 11.36 -50.87
N MET A 557 5.77 10.03 -50.79
CA MET A 557 5.90 9.14 -51.94
C MET A 557 4.65 8.26 -52.10
N ASN A 558 3.96 8.36 -53.24
CA ASN A 558 2.82 7.48 -53.54
C ASN A 558 3.31 6.14 -54.10
N GLY A 559 2.76 5.03 -53.60
CA GLY A 559 3.10 3.67 -54.05
C GLY A 559 4.45 3.15 -53.55
N THR A 560 5.18 3.90 -52.72
CA THR A 560 6.42 3.47 -52.06
C THR A 560 6.44 4.01 -50.63
N ALA A 561 7.12 3.33 -49.71
CA ALA A 561 7.22 3.78 -48.32
C ALA A 561 7.99 5.11 -48.20
N THR A 562 7.40 6.10 -47.54
CA THR A 562 7.97 7.45 -47.34
C THR A 562 9.12 7.46 -46.34
N CYS A 563 9.03 6.67 -45.27
CA CYS A 563 10.08 6.52 -44.27
C CYS A 563 10.12 5.07 -43.75
N ARG A 564 11.24 4.69 -43.12
CA ARG A 564 11.41 3.36 -42.50
C ARG A 564 11.11 3.35 -41.01
N ALA A 565 11.31 4.49 -40.35
CA ALA A 565 11.14 4.69 -38.91
C ALA A 565 10.97 6.21 -38.64
N PRO A 566 10.60 6.62 -37.42
CA PRO A 566 10.52 8.03 -37.05
C PRO A 566 11.87 8.75 -37.17
N GLY A 567 11.80 10.07 -37.37
CA GLY A 567 12.96 10.96 -37.40
C GLY A 567 13.54 11.18 -38.79
N SER A 568 14.12 12.37 -38.98
CA SER A 568 14.56 12.88 -40.27
C SER A 568 15.68 12.10 -40.95
N GLY A 569 16.38 11.22 -40.23
CA GLY A 569 17.41 10.33 -40.81
C GLY A 569 16.87 9.06 -41.46
N ASN A 570 15.58 8.77 -41.30
CA ASN A 570 14.95 7.54 -41.77
C ASN A 570 14.04 7.75 -42.99
N CYS A 571 14.07 8.94 -43.59
CA CYS A 571 13.32 9.25 -44.80
C CYS A 571 13.91 8.50 -46.00
N THR A 572 13.04 8.01 -46.89
CA THR A 572 13.46 7.45 -48.18
C THR A 572 14.03 8.55 -49.09
N LYS A 573 13.46 9.76 -49.00
CA LYS A 573 13.93 10.96 -49.70
C LYS A 573 13.54 12.20 -48.90
N CYS A 574 14.42 13.20 -48.81
CA CYS A 574 14.09 14.47 -48.15
C CYS A 574 13.20 15.34 -49.02
N ALA A 575 12.27 16.07 -48.37
CA ALA A 575 11.44 17.08 -49.02
C ALA A 575 12.27 18.31 -49.41
N ASN A 576 13.13 18.77 -48.51
CA ASN A 576 13.94 19.98 -48.66
C ASN A 576 15.42 19.66 -48.94
N PHE A 577 16.26 19.55 -47.90
CA PHE A 577 17.72 19.38 -48.01
C PHE A 577 18.23 18.19 -47.19
N HIS A 578 19.41 17.69 -47.56
CA HIS A 578 20.16 16.66 -46.83
C HIS A 578 21.33 17.28 -46.07
N ASP A 579 21.39 17.12 -44.74
CA ASP A 579 22.61 17.37 -43.97
C ASP A 579 23.17 16.06 -43.40
N GLY A 580 24.20 15.53 -44.06
CA GLY A 580 24.74 14.20 -43.76
C GLY A 580 23.69 13.12 -43.92
N LEU A 581 23.32 12.46 -42.82
CA LEU A 581 22.31 11.40 -42.80
C LEU A 581 20.88 11.91 -42.55
N PHE A 582 20.69 13.20 -42.26
CA PHE A 582 19.41 13.75 -41.81
C PHE A 582 18.76 14.66 -42.86
N CYS A 583 17.43 14.61 -42.95
CA CYS A 583 16.65 15.61 -43.69
C CYS A 583 16.47 16.88 -42.86
N VAL A 584 16.63 18.04 -43.50
CA VAL A 584 16.48 19.34 -42.84
C VAL A 584 15.71 20.32 -43.73
N SER A 585 14.92 21.19 -43.09
CA SER A 585 14.16 22.25 -43.77
C SER A 585 15.06 23.31 -44.39
N ARG A 586 16.24 23.53 -43.81
CA ARG A 586 17.29 24.44 -44.28
C ARG A 586 18.66 23.95 -43.82
N CYS A 587 19.70 24.24 -44.58
CA CYS A 587 21.07 23.95 -44.15
C CYS A 587 21.43 24.77 -42.90
N PRO A 588 22.21 24.20 -41.96
CA PRO A 588 22.64 24.89 -40.74
C PRO A 588 23.32 26.23 -41.01
N GLN A 589 22.85 27.28 -40.33
CA GLN A 589 23.35 28.64 -40.45
C GLN A 589 23.58 29.20 -39.04
N GLY A 590 24.84 29.38 -38.65
CA GLY A 590 25.21 29.93 -37.36
C GLY A 590 24.97 28.98 -36.17
N VAL A 591 25.11 27.66 -36.39
CA VAL A 591 24.98 26.65 -35.31
C VAL A 591 26.35 26.45 -34.65
N LEU A 592 26.40 26.48 -33.31
CA LEU A 592 27.65 26.28 -32.57
C LEU A 592 28.20 24.86 -32.77
N GLY A 593 29.46 24.76 -33.22
CA GLY A 593 30.21 23.51 -33.32
C GLY A 593 31.03 23.18 -32.06
N GLU A 594 31.80 22.09 -32.10
CA GLU A 594 32.57 21.57 -30.95
C GLU A 594 33.65 22.54 -30.40
N ASP A 595 34.08 23.54 -31.19
CA ASP A 595 35.12 24.51 -30.83
C ASP A 595 34.59 25.95 -30.58
N ASP A 596 33.31 26.13 -30.21
CA ASP A 596 32.65 27.46 -30.10
C ASP A 596 32.66 28.28 -31.41
N THR A 597 32.95 27.64 -32.54
CA THR A 597 32.90 28.26 -33.87
C THR A 597 31.54 28.08 -34.51
N LEU A 598 31.01 29.15 -35.12
CA LEU A 598 29.73 29.11 -35.83
C LEU A 598 29.88 28.32 -37.13
N MET A 599 29.13 27.23 -37.26
CA MET A 599 29.04 26.44 -38.47
C MET A 599 28.02 27.04 -39.44
N TRP A 600 28.48 27.25 -40.66
CA TRP A 600 27.68 27.69 -41.79
C TRP A 600 27.74 26.64 -42.89
N LYS A 601 26.57 26.24 -43.39
CA LYS A 601 26.43 25.34 -44.52
C LYS A 601 25.53 25.96 -45.57
N TYR A 602 25.82 25.68 -46.84
CA TYR A 602 24.99 26.06 -47.97
C TYR A 602 24.50 24.80 -48.71
N ALA A 603 23.38 24.90 -49.42
CA ALA A 603 22.88 23.80 -50.23
C ALA A 603 23.55 23.80 -51.61
N ASP A 604 24.08 22.65 -52.03
CA ASP A 604 24.55 22.46 -53.39
C ASP A 604 23.41 22.18 -54.39
N GLU A 605 23.74 22.02 -55.67
CA GLU A 605 22.76 21.73 -56.74
C GLU A 605 21.98 20.42 -56.52
N LYS A 606 22.52 19.49 -55.73
CA LYS A 606 21.88 18.23 -55.36
C LYS A 606 21.09 18.35 -54.05
N ARG A 607 20.94 19.57 -53.51
CA ARG A 607 20.29 19.88 -52.23
C ARG A 607 20.96 19.23 -51.02
N VAL A 608 22.27 18.97 -51.10
CA VAL A 608 23.08 18.49 -49.97
C VAL A 608 23.78 19.68 -49.32
N CYS A 609 23.76 19.73 -48.00
CA CYS A 609 24.37 20.78 -47.20
C CYS A 609 25.88 20.58 -47.13
N GLN A 610 26.62 21.52 -47.70
CA GLN A 610 28.08 21.56 -47.72
C GLN A 610 28.59 22.64 -46.76
N LEU A 611 29.74 22.42 -46.13
CA LEU A 611 30.37 23.41 -45.26
C LEU A 611 30.83 24.62 -46.08
N CYS A 612 30.50 25.82 -45.59
CA CYS A 612 31.06 27.05 -46.11
C CYS A 612 32.57 27.11 -45.86
N HIS A 613 33.27 27.91 -46.65
CA HIS A 613 34.69 28.16 -46.42
C HIS A 613 34.91 28.80 -45.04
N LYS A 614 36.00 28.48 -44.35
CA LYS A 614 36.29 28.93 -42.97
C LYS A 614 36.27 30.45 -42.78
N ASN A 615 36.44 31.22 -43.86
CA ASN A 615 36.42 32.69 -43.83
C ASN A 615 35.01 33.29 -43.96
N CYS A 616 33.99 32.48 -44.25
CA CYS A 616 32.61 32.92 -44.39
C CYS A 616 31.93 32.94 -43.01
N THR A 617 32.16 34.00 -42.24
CA THR A 617 31.68 34.12 -40.84
C THR A 617 30.20 34.47 -40.71
N GLN A 618 29.50 34.74 -41.82
CA GLN A 618 28.08 35.13 -41.86
C GLN A 618 27.22 34.32 -42.85
N GLY A 619 27.73 33.19 -43.36
CA GLY A 619 27.05 32.38 -44.38
C GLY A 619 27.65 32.53 -45.76
#